data_AF-A0A2S2C2Z8-F1
#
_entry.id   AF-A0A2S2C2Z8-F1
#
_cell.length_a   1.000
_cell.length_b   1.000
_cell.length_c   1.000
_cell.angle_alpha   90.00
_cell.angle_beta   90.00
_cell.angle_gamma   90.00
#
_symmetry.space_group_name_H-M   'P 1'
#
loop_
_entity.id
_entity.type
_entity.pdbx_description
1 polymer ?
#
loop_
_entity_poly.entity_id
_entity_poly.type
_entity_poly.pdbx_seq_one_letter_code
_entity_poly.pdbx_strand_id
1 'polypeptide(L)'
;MAIPLSLGVPRSRGPQSLLEGLLSAAPTAGVSADPADTIGGTVGPRVVLASTLIGCHGTDAGRIIVGLDIDPAELRTREQASYEAVRFHLDCPAAQLGDALALRLPSPLAVFVGDGDLGLAESAQQLADAGRIPGLGSGCSIGEVADFLAVLAHADVGYVARACDAAEVLALLSGTVASLRGDNVRSALADPTAEKLAALGPEAAEAVREVLLGIEVSDPARVSRELAAAGLR
;
A
#
# COMPACT_ATOMS: atom_id res chain seq x y z
N MET A 1 37.81 -25.34 -6.43
CA MET A 1 36.46 -25.04 -5.89
C MET A 1 36.00 -23.74 -6.52
N ALA A 2 34.96 -23.79 -7.35
CA ALA A 2 34.37 -22.60 -7.97
C ALA A 2 33.17 -22.17 -7.11
N ILE A 3 33.21 -20.94 -6.59
CA ILE A 3 32.10 -20.33 -5.87
C ILE A 3 31.15 -19.76 -6.93
N PRO A 4 29.89 -20.20 -7.04
CA PRO A 4 28.94 -19.59 -7.95
C PRO A 4 28.53 -18.23 -7.38
N LEU A 5 29.00 -17.15 -7.99
CA LEU A 5 28.50 -15.82 -7.76
C LEU A 5 27.13 -15.72 -8.44
N SER A 6 26.06 -15.81 -7.67
CA SER A 6 24.73 -15.43 -8.13
C SER A 6 24.72 -13.92 -8.39
N LEU A 7 24.98 -13.53 -9.63
CA LEU A 7 24.71 -12.19 -10.12
C LEU A 7 23.19 -11.99 -10.03
N GLY A 8 22.74 -11.42 -8.91
CA GLY A 8 21.39 -10.88 -8.80
C GLY A 8 21.17 -9.91 -9.95
N VAL A 9 20.07 -10.10 -10.68
CA VAL A 9 19.67 -9.23 -11.78
C VAL A 9 19.65 -7.78 -11.26
N PRO A 10 20.36 -6.83 -11.89
CA PRO A 10 20.28 -5.43 -11.49
C PRO A 10 18.83 -4.96 -11.68
N ARG A 11 18.15 -4.60 -10.59
CA ARG A 11 16.92 -3.78 -10.70
C ARG A 11 17.33 -2.48 -11.40
N SER A 12 16.56 -2.07 -12.41
CA SER A 12 16.84 -0.84 -13.16
C SER A 12 16.81 0.35 -12.19
N ARG A 13 17.99 0.86 -11.83
CA ARG A 13 18.18 2.08 -11.01
C ARG A 13 17.98 3.31 -11.89
N GLY A 14 16.75 3.55 -12.33
CA GLY A 14 16.34 4.88 -12.76
C GLY A 14 16.03 5.75 -11.53
N PRO A 15 16.09 7.09 -11.62
CA PRO A 15 15.55 7.95 -10.57
C PRO A 15 14.04 7.77 -10.53
N GLN A 16 13.60 6.84 -9.68
CA GLN A 16 12.19 6.53 -9.50
C GLN A 16 11.53 7.65 -8.69
N SER A 17 10.46 8.24 -9.22
CA SER A 17 9.77 9.30 -8.50
C SER A 17 9.14 8.78 -7.21
N LEU A 18 8.95 9.66 -6.22
CA LEU A 18 8.34 9.30 -4.94
C LEU A 18 7.00 8.56 -5.12
N LEU A 19 6.25 8.95 -6.15
CA LEU A 19 4.92 8.42 -6.45
C LEU A 19 4.93 7.17 -7.34
N GLU A 20 6.08 6.73 -7.85
CA GLU A 20 6.16 5.61 -8.78
C GLU A 20 5.54 4.33 -8.19
N GLY A 21 4.50 3.82 -8.86
CA GLY A 21 3.76 2.64 -8.46
C GLY A 21 3.02 2.73 -7.12
N LEU A 22 2.91 3.92 -6.53
CA LEU A 22 2.40 4.09 -5.17
C LEU A 22 0.87 4.15 -5.11
N LEU A 23 0.22 4.76 -6.10
CA LEU A 23 -1.23 4.95 -6.09
C LEU A 23 -1.94 3.75 -6.71
N SER A 24 -2.84 3.11 -5.96
CA SER A 24 -3.68 2.02 -6.46
C SER A 24 -5.14 2.43 -6.50
N ALA A 25 -5.87 2.00 -7.53
CA ALA A 25 -7.32 2.15 -7.56
C ALA A 25 -7.98 1.23 -6.52
N ALA A 26 -8.84 1.80 -5.67
CA ALA A 26 -9.67 1.05 -4.74
C ALA A 26 -10.65 0.12 -5.50
N PRO A 27 -11.01 -1.05 -4.93
CA PRO A 27 -11.80 -2.07 -5.63
C PRO A 27 -13.23 -1.64 -6.02
N THR A 28 -13.78 -0.61 -5.38
CA THR A 28 -15.11 -0.04 -5.70
C THR A 28 -15.08 1.02 -6.79
N ALA A 29 -13.88 1.42 -7.25
CA ALA A 29 -13.72 2.32 -8.38
C ALA A 29 -14.10 1.56 -9.65
N GLY A 30 -15.37 1.61 -10.02
CA GLY A 30 -15.87 1.09 -11.29
C GLY A 30 -15.25 1.87 -12.45
N VAL A 31 -14.03 1.54 -12.83
CA VAL A 31 -13.38 2.07 -14.02
C VAL A 31 -12.53 0.96 -14.63
N SER A 32 -12.92 0.54 -15.84
CA SER A 32 -12.01 -0.10 -16.78
C SER A 32 -10.87 0.86 -17.07
N ALA A 33 -9.78 0.79 -16.30
CA ALA A 33 -8.56 1.50 -16.62
C ALA A 33 -7.92 0.79 -17.82
N ASP A 34 -8.05 1.40 -19.00
CA ASP A 34 -7.26 1.03 -20.16
C ASP A 34 -5.78 1.25 -19.79
N PRO A 35 -4.88 0.24 -19.90
CA PRO A 35 -3.47 0.37 -19.50
C PRO A 35 -2.74 1.55 -20.15
N ALA A 36 -3.27 2.10 -21.23
CA ALA A 36 -2.74 3.24 -21.97
C ALA A 36 -2.93 4.61 -21.29
N ASP A 37 -3.83 4.76 -20.31
CA ASP A 37 -4.14 6.06 -19.69
C ASP A 37 -3.23 6.40 -18.49
N THR A 38 -2.23 5.56 -18.24
CA THR A 38 -1.27 5.72 -17.14
C THR A 38 -0.18 6.72 -17.52
N ILE A 39 -0.48 8.01 -17.43
CA ILE A 39 0.54 9.06 -17.58
C ILE A 39 1.54 8.93 -16.42
N GLY A 40 2.74 8.42 -16.70
CA GLY A 40 3.93 8.62 -15.85
C GLY A 40 4.24 7.58 -14.75
N GLY A 41 3.73 6.34 -14.82
CA GLY A 41 4.18 5.25 -13.93
C GLY A 41 3.84 5.40 -12.43
N THR A 42 3.08 6.42 -12.04
CA THR A 42 2.66 6.69 -10.66
C THR A 42 1.56 5.75 -10.16
N VAL A 43 0.79 5.18 -11.08
CA VAL A 43 -0.27 4.22 -10.75
C VAL A 43 0.33 2.83 -10.63
N GLY A 44 0.20 2.24 -9.45
CA GLY A 44 0.59 0.87 -9.15
C GLY A 44 -0.43 -0.17 -9.62
N PRO A 45 -0.23 -1.45 -9.25
CA PRO A 45 -1.19 -2.51 -9.54
C PRO A 45 -2.58 -2.16 -8.99
N ARG A 46 -3.62 -2.47 -9.76
CA ARG A 46 -5.03 -2.27 -9.32
C ARG A 46 -5.42 -3.29 -8.26
N VAL A 47 -6.32 -2.90 -7.36
CA VAL A 47 -6.96 -3.82 -6.41
C VAL A 47 -8.17 -4.47 -7.07
N VAL A 48 -8.22 -5.80 -7.08
CA VAL A 48 -9.30 -6.61 -7.66
C VAL A 48 -9.85 -7.53 -6.58
N LEU A 49 -11.17 -7.56 -6.41
CA LEU A 49 -11.80 -8.45 -5.42
C LEU A 49 -11.68 -9.91 -5.84
N ALA A 50 -11.41 -10.80 -4.89
CA ALA A 50 -11.23 -12.22 -5.09
C ALA A 50 -12.47 -12.86 -5.73
N SER A 51 -13.67 -12.44 -5.35
CA SER A 51 -14.93 -12.89 -5.97
C SER A 51 -15.00 -12.65 -7.48
N THR A 52 -14.40 -11.55 -7.98
CA THR A 52 -14.43 -11.20 -9.40
C THR A 52 -13.45 -12.01 -10.25
N LEU A 53 -12.50 -12.70 -9.63
CA LEU A 53 -11.55 -13.57 -10.33
C LEU A 53 -12.13 -14.96 -10.61
N ILE A 54 -13.19 -15.33 -9.91
CA ILE A 54 -13.86 -16.63 -10.04
C ILE A 54 -14.73 -16.63 -11.30
N GLY A 55 -14.63 -17.68 -12.11
CA GLY A 55 -15.45 -17.84 -13.32
C GLY A 55 -14.96 -17.03 -14.52
N CYS A 56 -13.90 -16.22 -14.36
CA CYS A 56 -13.19 -15.53 -15.45
C CYS A 56 -12.09 -16.42 -16.06
N HIS A 57 -12.43 -17.65 -16.44
CA HIS A 57 -11.46 -18.58 -17.00
C HIS A 57 -10.94 -18.09 -18.37
N GLY A 58 -9.64 -18.28 -18.64
CA GLY A 58 -9.00 -17.86 -19.89
C GLY A 58 -8.74 -16.36 -20.02
N THR A 59 -9.04 -15.56 -19.00
CA THR A 59 -8.63 -14.15 -18.93
C THR A 59 -7.33 -14.02 -18.12
N ASP A 60 -6.41 -13.20 -18.62
CA ASP A 60 -5.19 -12.82 -17.89
C ASP A 60 -5.41 -11.45 -17.27
N ALA A 61 -5.45 -11.39 -15.94
CA ALA A 61 -5.61 -10.15 -15.19
C ALA A 61 -4.26 -9.43 -14.99
N GLY A 62 -3.13 -10.08 -15.31
CA GLY A 62 -1.79 -9.56 -15.14
C GLY A 62 -1.37 -9.45 -13.67
N ARG A 63 -0.55 -8.44 -13.37
CA ARG A 63 -0.02 -8.16 -12.03
C ARG A 63 -1.00 -7.29 -11.24
N ILE A 64 -1.57 -7.84 -10.17
CA ILE A 64 -2.67 -7.20 -9.40
C ILE A 64 -2.46 -7.30 -7.88
N ILE A 65 -3.22 -6.51 -7.15
CA ILE A 65 -3.47 -6.70 -5.72
C ILE A 65 -4.83 -7.39 -5.57
N VAL A 66 -4.91 -8.42 -4.74
CA VAL A 66 -6.15 -9.18 -4.55
C VAL A 66 -6.82 -8.79 -3.23
N GLY A 67 -7.99 -8.17 -3.30
CA GLY A 67 -8.84 -7.90 -2.13
C GLY A 67 -9.62 -9.15 -1.74
N LEU A 68 -9.45 -9.65 -0.53
CA LEU A 68 -10.09 -10.85 -0.02
C LEU A 68 -11.47 -10.51 0.54
N ASP A 69 -12.50 -10.73 -0.27
CA ASP A 69 -13.92 -10.64 0.09
C ASP A 69 -14.60 -12.01 0.24
N ILE A 70 -13.85 -13.08 0.01
CA ILE A 70 -14.24 -14.48 0.12
C ILE A 70 -13.10 -15.29 0.76
N ASP A 71 -13.38 -16.54 1.17
CA ASP A 71 -12.34 -17.43 1.68
C ASP A 71 -11.27 -17.69 0.59
N PRO A 72 -9.98 -17.42 0.85
CA PRO A 72 -8.91 -17.69 -0.12
C PRO A 72 -8.80 -19.16 -0.54
N ALA A 73 -9.35 -20.12 0.21
CA ALA A 73 -9.45 -21.51 -0.20
C ALA A 73 -10.38 -21.69 -1.42
N GLU A 74 -11.38 -20.83 -1.61
CA GLU A 74 -12.27 -20.86 -2.78
C GLU A 74 -11.53 -20.50 -4.06
N LEU A 75 -10.56 -19.57 -3.99
CA LEU A 75 -9.71 -19.23 -5.15
C LEU A 75 -8.90 -20.44 -5.64
N ARG A 76 -8.38 -21.26 -4.72
CA ARG A 76 -7.53 -22.41 -5.08
C ARG A 76 -8.30 -23.57 -5.69
N THR A 77 -9.60 -23.64 -5.45
CA THR A 77 -10.44 -24.80 -5.81
C THR A 77 -11.28 -24.56 -7.06
N ARG A 78 -11.48 -23.30 -7.46
CA ARG A 78 -12.31 -22.93 -8.61
C ARG A 78 -11.48 -22.53 -9.82
N GLU A 79 -12.11 -22.60 -10.99
CA GLU A 79 -11.56 -22.03 -12.21
C GLU A 79 -11.46 -20.50 -12.05
N GLN A 80 -10.24 -19.99 -12.18
CA GLN A 80 -9.90 -18.59 -11.98
C GLN A 80 -9.16 -18.01 -13.19
N ALA A 81 -9.12 -16.68 -13.26
CA ALA A 81 -8.23 -15.96 -14.14
C ALA A 81 -6.75 -16.29 -13.84
N SER A 82 -5.88 -16.15 -14.84
CA SER A 82 -4.43 -16.12 -14.60
C SER A 82 -4.05 -14.76 -14.05
N TYR A 83 -3.25 -14.70 -12.97
CA TYR A 83 -2.78 -13.45 -12.38
C TYR A 83 -1.51 -13.66 -11.54
N GLU A 84 -0.74 -12.58 -11.37
CA GLU A 84 0.37 -12.50 -10.41
C GLU A 84 -0.06 -11.59 -9.24
N ALA A 85 -0.29 -12.18 -8.06
CA ALA A 85 -0.65 -11.42 -6.86
C ALA A 85 0.59 -10.78 -6.24
N VAL A 86 0.68 -9.45 -6.29
CA VAL A 86 1.74 -8.68 -5.63
C VAL A 86 1.60 -8.72 -4.11
N ARG A 87 0.36 -8.59 -3.64
CA ARG A 87 -0.05 -8.72 -2.25
C ARG A 87 -1.56 -8.99 -2.19
N PHE A 88 -2.01 -9.50 -1.05
CA PHE A 88 -3.41 -9.63 -0.70
C PHE A 88 -3.80 -8.52 0.26
N HIS A 89 -5.04 -8.05 0.16
CA HIS A 89 -5.64 -7.07 1.06
C HIS A 89 -6.83 -7.72 1.76
N LEU A 90 -6.95 -7.52 3.07
CA LEU A 90 -8.05 -8.05 3.87
C LEU A 90 -8.58 -6.95 4.80
N ASP A 91 -9.87 -6.66 4.68
CA ASP A 91 -10.60 -5.89 5.68
C ASP A 91 -11.07 -6.83 6.78
N CYS A 92 -10.61 -6.59 8.01
CA CYS A 92 -10.81 -7.48 9.15
C CYS A 92 -11.37 -6.69 10.34
N PRO A 93 -12.51 -7.08 10.92
CA PRO A 93 -12.92 -6.56 12.23
C PRO A 93 -11.85 -6.86 13.29
N ALA A 94 -11.68 -5.99 14.28
CA ALA A 94 -10.68 -6.19 15.34
C ALA A 94 -10.81 -7.54 16.07
N ALA A 95 -12.05 -8.03 16.27
CA ALA A 95 -12.33 -9.32 16.89
C ALA A 95 -11.81 -10.54 16.11
N GLN A 96 -11.54 -10.38 14.80
CA GLN A 96 -11.07 -11.45 13.91
C GLN A 96 -9.58 -11.34 13.57
N LEU A 97 -8.85 -10.42 14.20
CA LEU A 97 -7.42 -10.24 13.92
C LEU A 97 -6.63 -11.54 14.06
N GLY A 98 -6.94 -12.37 15.07
CA GLY A 98 -6.30 -13.68 15.25
C GLY A 98 -6.45 -14.61 14.04
N ASP A 99 -7.62 -14.63 13.41
CA ASP A 99 -7.87 -15.44 12.21
C ASP A 99 -7.10 -14.88 11.02
N ALA A 100 -7.08 -13.56 10.85
CA ALA A 100 -6.29 -12.88 9.81
C ALA A 100 -4.79 -13.18 9.92
N LEU A 101 -4.25 -13.21 11.14
CA LEU A 101 -2.84 -13.56 11.40
C LEU A 101 -2.52 -15.02 11.03
N ALA A 102 -3.48 -15.92 11.20
CA ALA A 102 -3.33 -17.35 10.91
C ALA A 102 -3.36 -17.67 9.40
N LEU A 103 -3.90 -16.78 8.56
CA LEU A 103 -4.02 -17.01 7.11
C LEU A 103 -2.66 -17.24 6.45
N ARG A 104 -2.53 -18.34 5.70
CA ARG A 104 -1.34 -18.64 4.88
C ARG A 104 -1.66 -18.40 3.41
N LEU A 105 -1.02 -17.39 2.85
CA LEU A 105 -1.17 -16.95 1.47
C LEU A 105 0.19 -17.00 0.76
N PRO A 106 0.21 -17.21 -0.57
CA PRO A 106 1.45 -17.33 -1.34
C PRO A 106 2.19 -16.00 -1.51
N SER A 107 1.50 -14.87 -1.32
CA SER A 107 2.07 -13.52 -1.39
C SER A 107 1.81 -12.77 -0.07
N PRO A 108 2.51 -11.65 0.21
CA PRO A 108 2.31 -10.85 1.40
C PRO A 108 0.85 -10.43 1.60
N LEU A 109 0.43 -10.30 2.87
CA LEU A 109 -0.92 -9.92 3.26
C LEU A 109 -0.88 -8.58 3.99
N ALA A 110 -1.61 -7.59 3.46
CA ALA A 110 -1.95 -6.38 4.17
C ALA A 110 -3.34 -6.50 4.81
N VAL A 111 -3.43 -6.13 6.09
CA VAL A 111 -4.68 -6.26 6.87
C VAL A 111 -5.11 -4.88 7.35
N PHE A 112 -6.30 -4.46 6.92
CA PHE A 112 -6.96 -3.25 7.40
C PHE A 112 -7.87 -3.65 8.56
N VAL A 113 -7.46 -3.29 9.77
CA VAL A 113 -8.25 -3.58 10.97
C VAL A 113 -9.28 -2.47 11.13
N GLY A 114 -10.56 -2.84 11.08
CA GLY A 114 -11.66 -1.91 11.30
C GLY A 114 -11.81 -1.51 12.77
N ASP A 115 -12.75 -0.61 13.04
CA ASP A 115 -13.01 -0.09 14.37
C ASP A 115 -13.26 -1.22 15.40
N GLY A 116 -12.67 -1.06 16.58
CA GLY A 116 -12.84 -1.96 17.71
C GLY A 116 -12.12 -1.43 18.94
N ASP A 117 -12.15 -2.19 20.02
CA ASP A 117 -11.48 -1.82 21.28
C ASP A 117 -9.95 -1.81 21.15
N LEU A 118 -9.42 -2.50 20.14
CA LEU A 118 -8.00 -2.56 19.83
C LEU A 118 -7.59 -1.30 19.06
N GLY A 119 -6.72 -0.49 19.65
CA GLY A 119 -6.23 0.73 19.01
C GLY A 119 -5.43 0.44 17.73
N LEU A 120 -5.43 1.39 16.81
CA LEU A 120 -4.73 1.30 15.52
C LEU A 120 -3.22 0.99 15.67
N ALA A 121 -2.54 1.62 16.63
CA ALA A 121 -1.12 1.35 16.89
C ALA A 121 -0.89 -0.06 17.44
N GLU A 122 -1.78 -0.55 18.30
CA GLU A 122 -1.69 -1.89 18.88
C GLU A 122 -1.94 -2.98 17.84
N SER A 123 -2.92 -2.79 16.96
CA SER A 123 -3.18 -3.71 15.85
C SER A 123 -2.00 -3.73 14.84
N ALA A 124 -1.41 -2.57 14.56
CA ALA A 124 -0.21 -2.48 13.73
C ALA A 124 0.98 -3.24 14.31
N GLN A 125 1.20 -3.15 15.63
CA GLN A 125 2.25 -3.90 16.32
C GLN A 125 2.03 -5.41 16.19
N GLN A 126 0.81 -5.90 16.47
CA GLN A 126 0.49 -7.33 16.36
C GLN A 126 0.66 -7.86 14.92
N LEU A 127 0.29 -7.05 13.93
CA LEU A 127 0.48 -7.37 12.50
C LEU A 127 1.97 -7.42 12.15
N ALA A 128 2.74 -6.42 12.54
CA ALA A 128 4.18 -6.35 12.29
C ALA A 128 4.94 -7.52 12.93
N ASP A 129 4.64 -7.84 14.20
CA ASP A 129 5.24 -8.96 14.92
C ASP A 129 4.96 -10.31 14.25
N ALA A 130 3.82 -10.42 13.56
CA ALA A 130 3.44 -11.60 12.79
C ALA A 130 3.95 -11.59 11.33
N GLY A 131 4.77 -10.60 10.94
CA GLY A 131 5.27 -10.41 9.58
C GLY A 131 4.19 -10.08 8.56
N ARG A 132 3.09 -9.48 9.00
CA ARG A 132 2.01 -8.97 8.13
C ARG A 132 2.21 -7.48 7.89
N ILE A 133 1.63 -7.00 6.80
CA ILE A 133 1.67 -5.58 6.43
C ILE A 133 0.49 -4.89 7.11
N PRO A 134 0.70 -3.88 7.98
CA PRO A 134 -0.40 -3.14 8.55
C PRO A 134 -1.12 -2.28 7.50
N GLY A 135 -2.44 -2.29 7.52
CA GLY A 135 -3.30 -1.45 6.70
C GLY A 135 -3.83 -0.27 7.50
N LEU A 136 -3.66 0.94 6.98
CA LEU A 136 -4.20 2.18 7.53
C LEU A 136 -5.45 2.60 6.76
N GLY A 137 -6.59 2.71 7.45
CA GLY A 137 -7.82 3.24 6.88
C GLY A 137 -7.71 4.73 6.54
N SER A 138 -8.63 5.23 5.72
CA SER A 138 -8.75 6.66 5.45
C SER A 138 -9.54 7.38 6.55
N GLY A 139 -9.33 8.67 6.73
CA GLY A 139 -10.06 9.49 7.69
C GLY A 139 -9.62 9.31 9.15
N CYS A 140 -8.51 8.63 9.40
CA CYS A 140 -7.92 8.53 10.74
C CYS A 140 -7.48 9.91 11.25
N SER A 141 -7.57 10.13 12.56
CA SER A 141 -7.07 11.36 13.17
C SER A 141 -5.55 11.44 13.13
N ILE A 142 -5.01 12.66 13.18
CA ILE A 142 -3.55 12.90 13.23
C ILE A 142 -2.88 12.15 14.39
N GLY A 143 -3.56 12.05 15.54
CA GLY A 143 -3.06 11.33 16.70
C GLY A 143 -2.89 9.83 16.41
N GLU A 144 -3.93 9.21 15.85
CA GLU A 144 -3.93 7.80 15.47
C GLU A 144 -2.87 7.48 14.42
N VAL A 145 -2.75 8.31 13.37
CA VAL A 145 -1.74 8.12 12.32
C VAL A 145 -0.33 8.29 12.88
N ALA A 146 -0.11 9.26 13.77
CA ALA A 146 1.21 9.46 14.38
C ALA A 146 1.61 8.30 15.29
N ASP A 147 0.69 7.79 16.11
CA ASP A 147 0.95 6.66 17.00
C ASP A 147 1.17 5.37 16.20
N PHE A 148 0.44 5.18 15.10
CA PHE A 148 0.65 4.10 14.13
C PHE A 148 2.04 4.18 13.46
N LEU A 149 2.44 5.36 12.98
CA LEU A 149 3.75 5.57 12.35
C LEU A 149 4.90 5.42 13.34
N ALA A 150 4.70 5.71 14.63
CA ALA A 150 5.70 5.52 15.67
C ALA A 150 6.00 4.03 15.91
N VAL A 151 4.98 3.16 15.82
CA VAL A 151 5.17 1.69 15.83
C VAL A 151 5.99 1.24 14.62
N LEU A 152 5.61 1.71 13.43
CA LEU A 152 6.25 1.29 12.19
C LEU A 152 7.68 1.79 12.01
N ALA A 153 8.06 2.89 12.66
CA ALA A 153 9.44 3.41 12.64
C ALA A 153 10.46 2.37 13.16
N HIS A 154 10.01 1.38 13.93
CA HIS A 154 10.83 0.32 14.50
C HIS A 154 10.48 -1.07 13.96
N ALA A 155 9.56 -1.17 12.99
CA ALA A 155 9.14 -2.43 12.41
C ALA A 155 9.93 -2.73 11.13
N ASP A 156 10.17 -4.02 10.88
CA ASP A 156 10.82 -4.51 9.66
C ASP A 156 9.82 -4.66 8.47
N VAL A 157 8.60 -4.17 8.64
CA VAL A 157 7.53 -4.21 7.63
C VAL A 157 7.08 -2.80 7.25
N GLY A 158 6.79 -2.60 5.97
CA GLY A 158 6.05 -1.43 5.52
C GLY A 158 4.55 -1.54 5.81
N TYR A 159 3.80 -0.53 5.36
CA TYR A 159 2.35 -0.43 5.51
C TYR A 159 1.67 -0.01 4.21
N VAL A 160 0.36 -0.24 4.13
CA VAL A 160 -0.49 0.26 3.04
C VAL A 160 -1.51 1.21 3.65
N ALA A 161 -1.84 2.29 2.95
CA ALA A 161 -2.85 3.23 3.40
C ALA A 161 -4.02 3.32 2.43
N ARG A 162 -5.16 3.80 2.92
CA ARG A 162 -6.26 4.33 2.11
C ARG A 162 -6.34 5.83 2.31
N ALA A 163 -6.68 6.56 1.26
CA ALA A 163 -6.88 8.00 1.32
C ALA A 163 -8.12 8.43 0.52
N CYS A 164 -8.81 9.43 1.03
CA CYS A 164 -10.00 10.02 0.42
C CYS A 164 -9.62 10.93 -0.76
N ASP A 165 -8.52 11.67 -0.63
CA ASP A 165 -8.11 12.70 -1.58
C ASP A 165 -6.59 12.94 -1.59
N ALA A 166 -6.13 13.87 -2.44
CA ALA A 166 -4.72 14.22 -2.57
C ALA A 166 -4.15 14.90 -1.32
N ALA A 167 -4.96 15.58 -0.51
CA ALA A 167 -4.49 16.23 0.71
C ALA A 167 -4.15 15.19 1.77
N GLU A 168 -4.98 14.15 1.91
CA GLU A 168 -4.70 13.02 2.79
C GLU A 168 -3.46 12.23 2.31
N VAL A 169 -3.29 12.04 1.00
CA VAL A 169 -2.04 11.46 0.45
C VAL A 169 -0.81 12.29 0.81
N LEU A 170 -0.87 13.62 0.66
CA LEU A 170 0.21 14.52 1.05
C LEU A 170 0.54 14.46 2.54
N ALA A 171 -0.49 14.38 3.39
CA ALA A 171 -0.35 14.20 4.82
C ALA A 171 0.37 12.89 5.13
N LEU A 172 -0.08 11.77 4.57
CA LEU A 172 0.54 10.45 4.75
C LEU A 172 2.02 10.45 4.34
N LEU A 173 2.34 10.98 3.15
CA LEU A 173 3.73 11.10 2.68
C LEU A 173 4.59 11.95 3.63
N SER A 174 4.08 13.10 4.06
CA SER A 174 4.78 14.00 4.98
C SER A 174 5.00 13.37 6.35
N GLY A 175 3.99 12.66 6.86
CA GLY A 175 4.05 11.91 8.11
C GLY A 175 5.09 10.79 8.06
N THR A 176 5.14 10.03 6.97
CA THR A 176 6.14 8.96 6.77
C THR A 176 7.55 9.50 6.72
N VAL A 177 7.78 10.58 5.96
CA VAL A 177 9.09 11.24 5.91
C VAL A 177 9.51 11.74 7.30
N ALA A 178 8.59 12.36 8.03
CA ALA A 178 8.88 12.82 9.39
C ALA A 178 9.21 11.66 10.33
N SER A 179 8.46 10.55 10.23
CA SER A 179 8.71 9.34 11.03
C SER A 179 10.11 8.78 10.75
N LEU A 180 10.49 8.65 9.47
CA LEU A 180 11.81 8.17 9.06
C LEU A 180 12.96 9.07 9.52
N ARG A 181 12.71 10.37 9.67
CA ARG A 181 13.70 11.35 10.14
C ARG A 181 13.73 11.51 11.66
N GLY A 182 12.75 10.94 12.38
CA GLY A 182 12.54 11.22 13.80
C GLY A 182 12.04 12.64 14.08
N ASP A 183 11.44 13.30 13.09
CA ASP A 183 10.85 14.64 13.20
C ASP A 183 9.45 14.56 13.87
N ASN A 184 8.85 15.72 14.14
CA ASN A 184 7.50 15.78 14.69
C ASN A 184 6.44 15.38 13.65
N VAL A 185 6.05 14.10 13.68
CA VAL A 185 5.05 13.49 12.80
C VAL A 185 3.70 14.21 12.86
N ARG A 186 3.24 14.61 14.06
CA ARG A 186 1.94 15.30 14.20
C ARG A 186 1.93 16.65 13.50
N SER A 187 3.03 17.39 13.59
CA SER A 187 3.19 18.65 12.84
C SER A 187 3.25 18.43 11.34
N ALA A 188 3.97 17.39 10.87
CA ALA A 188 4.07 17.08 9.45
C ALA A 188 2.73 16.63 8.83
N LEU A 189 1.89 15.93 9.61
CA LEU A 189 0.53 15.55 9.22
C LEU A 189 -0.42 16.76 9.18
N ALA A 190 -0.28 17.70 10.13
CA ALA A 190 -1.12 18.89 10.21
C ALA A 190 -0.80 19.94 9.13
N ASP A 191 0.47 20.03 8.72
CA ASP A 191 0.97 21.00 7.73
C ASP A 191 1.87 20.33 6.68
N PRO A 192 1.31 19.49 5.80
CA PRO A 192 2.07 18.77 4.80
C PRO A 192 2.64 19.72 3.73
N THR A 193 3.94 19.61 3.47
CA THR A 193 4.64 20.51 2.54
C THR A 193 5.07 19.76 1.27
N ALA A 194 4.33 19.95 0.17
CA ALA A 194 4.65 19.33 -1.12
C ALA A 194 6.07 19.69 -1.63
N GLU A 195 6.54 20.92 -1.39
CA GLU A 195 7.90 21.34 -1.77
C GLU A 195 8.99 20.51 -1.07
N LYS A 196 8.81 20.17 0.21
CA LYS A 196 9.76 19.34 0.95
C LYS A 196 9.80 17.91 0.42
N LEU A 197 8.64 17.39 0.02
CA LEU A 197 8.51 16.07 -0.58
C LEU A 197 9.13 16.04 -2.00
N ALA A 198 8.96 17.10 -2.80
CA ALA A 198 9.56 17.23 -4.12
C ALA A 198 11.09 17.39 -4.06
N ALA A 199 11.62 17.93 -2.95
CA ALA A 199 13.05 18.09 -2.73
C ALA A 199 13.76 16.82 -2.21
N LEU A 200 13.05 15.70 -2.05
CA LEU A 200 13.66 14.44 -1.62
C LEU A 200 14.65 13.91 -2.68
N GLY A 201 15.83 13.50 -2.21
CA GLY A 201 16.77 12.76 -3.04
C GLY A 201 16.26 11.33 -3.34
N PRO A 202 16.81 10.65 -4.36
CA PRO A 202 16.36 9.31 -4.77
C PRO A 202 16.33 8.28 -3.65
N GLU A 203 17.36 8.27 -2.79
CA GLU A 203 17.48 7.34 -1.65
C GLU A 203 16.38 7.57 -0.60
N ALA A 204 16.04 8.84 -0.34
CA ALA A 204 14.97 9.17 0.58
C ALA A 204 13.59 8.82 0.01
N ALA A 205 13.40 9.04 -1.30
CA ALA A 205 12.17 8.61 -1.98
C ALA A 205 12.02 7.08 -1.99
N GLU A 206 13.12 6.34 -2.18
CA GLU A 206 13.14 4.88 -2.07
C GLU A 206 12.78 4.41 -0.66
N ALA A 207 13.40 4.97 0.37
CA ALA A 207 13.07 4.63 1.76
C ALA A 207 11.58 4.89 2.09
N VAL A 208 11.00 5.97 1.58
CA VAL A 208 9.55 6.21 1.74
C VAL A 208 8.73 5.14 1.05
N ARG A 209 9.11 4.67 -0.15
CA ARG A 209 8.39 3.59 -0.87
C ARG A 209 8.60 2.20 -0.24
N GLU A 210 9.69 1.99 0.49
CA GLU A 210 9.91 0.77 1.28
C GLU A 210 9.02 0.71 2.52
N VAL A 211 8.73 1.87 3.13
CA VAL A 211 7.85 1.96 4.31
C VAL A 211 6.38 2.09 3.90
N LEU A 212 6.03 3.02 3.01
CA LEU A 212 4.68 3.18 2.48
C LEU A 212 4.59 2.42 1.15
N LEU A 213 4.07 1.20 1.22
CA LEU A 213 4.05 0.24 0.12
C LEU A 213 2.95 0.54 -0.92
N GLY A 214 2.02 1.43 -0.61
CA GLY A 214 0.99 1.88 -1.53
C GLY A 214 -0.14 2.64 -0.83
N ILE A 215 -0.85 3.44 -1.61
CA ILE A 215 -2.02 4.18 -1.16
C ILE A 215 -3.18 3.88 -2.10
N GLU A 216 -4.23 3.29 -1.54
CA GLU A 216 -5.50 3.10 -2.23
C GLU A 216 -6.31 4.38 -2.23
N VAL A 217 -6.74 4.80 -3.42
CA VAL A 217 -7.60 5.97 -3.63
C VAL A 217 -8.72 5.63 -4.60
N SER A 218 -9.83 6.37 -4.51
CA SER A 218 -11.00 6.14 -5.38
C SER A 218 -10.73 6.51 -6.85
N ASP A 219 -9.94 7.57 -7.09
CA ASP A 219 -9.57 8.03 -8.43
C ASP A 219 -8.07 8.36 -8.47
N PRO A 220 -7.21 7.37 -8.79
CA PRO A 220 -5.76 7.58 -8.79
C PRO A 220 -5.31 8.55 -9.88
N ALA A 221 -6.02 8.64 -11.00
CA ALA A 221 -5.66 9.56 -12.08
C ALA A 221 -5.94 11.02 -11.69
N ARG A 222 -7.06 11.28 -11.01
CA ARG A 222 -7.36 12.60 -10.44
C ARG A 222 -6.36 12.97 -9.35
N VAL A 223 -6.14 12.08 -8.38
CA VAL A 223 -5.20 12.33 -7.27
C VAL A 223 -3.79 12.58 -7.81
N SER A 224 -3.31 11.78 -8.77
CA SER A 224 -2.02 11.97 -9.41
C SER A 224 -1.88 13.35 -10.07
N ARG A 225 -2.92 13.82 -10.78
CA ARG A 225 -2.93 15.17 -11.37
C ARG A 225 -2.89 16.29 -10.30
N GLU A 226 -3.62 16.13 -9.21
CA GLU A 226 -3.63 17.09 -8.10
C GLU A 226 -2.26 17.16 -7.40
N LEU A 227 -1.62 16.01 -7.17
CA LEU A 227 -0.26 15.93 -6.62
C LEU A 227 0.78 16.53 -7.58
N ALA A 228 0.66 16.28 -8.89
CA ALA A 228 1.51 16.88 -9.91
C ALA A 228 1.37 18.41 -9.97
N ALA A 229 0.15 18.92 -9.79
CA ALA A 229 -0.10 20.36 -9.71
C ALA A 229 0.52 20.97 -8.44
N ALA A 230 0.61 20.20 -7.35
CA ALA A 230 1.32 20.57 -6.12
C ALA A 230 2.86 20.44 -6.21
N GLY A 231 3.39 19.97 -7.35
CA GLY A 231 4.83 19.86 -7.61
C GLY A 231 5.43 18.46 -7.39
N LEU A 232 4.62 17.44 -7.10
CA LEU A 232 5.07 16.05 -6.96
C LEU A 232 4.90 15.28 -8.27
N ARG A 233 6.02 14.91 -8.89
CA ARG A 233 6.06 14.14 -10.15
C ARG A 233 6.80 12.84 -9.90
#